data_AF-A0A835XQ60-F1
#
_entry.id   AF-A0A835XQ60-F1
#
_cell.length_a   1.000
_cell.length_b   1.000
_cell.length_c   1.000
_cell.angle_alpha   90.00
_cell.angle_beta   90.00
_cell.angle_gamma   90.00
#
_symmetry.space_group_name_H-M   'P 1'
#
loop_
_entity.id
_entity.type
_entity.pdbx_description
1 polymer ?
#
loop_
_entity_poly.entity_id
_entity_poly.type
_entity_poly.pdbx_seq_one_letter_code
_entity_poly.pdbx_strand_id
1 'polypeptide(L)'
;MARIDERWDPVQDYGQQLYHLEELPATWKGRLRACCSPRRAAACGCTALLALLLITFSFHSVTRTTHKVHEEQQPFAINVEQTSSVTAIPASRGHNASSDAWRPLILTRCLPGDHNRSAPCLVGHVPGLVYGEELLYPDFRIRLPSFYDHEHRATWMRCLQYNRKWRRGKIVMGTDQLEGWIYYLGQRGQNLVYEHVSYVGTPVIGVWRDDACMSWRSHEHVTAFPHTPRSDDRPPSEVDAIFVGSPDNNSFQHFLDRVALMLAQTAHLAQGRGEPDWKYVASRAERGGSPVRELWSLLVPGFGADTHLLQPGTWGAKELYEEFMGDQPLGYERPKPGADFRYFVYPCQTPLIHPYLHQLPSEIMIRAAGVDPAAVKPPRERKVVAFFVREGSRRWHNEAQCVAAVRSLLRRRRRGEVLEAFRAENVTSIAAVIRHMARYKLVVGAHGGAMANIAFLQPGTAVVEICPVRRYTNRAGVMYYEAAAVRNLPYWAVMATNTTADFEILHQPCTPVKWAVRDALERQDAGLAPVLEPFSQGVTFNRR
;
A
#
# COMPACT_ATOMS: atom_id res chain seq x y z
N MET A 1 39.23 6.12 -25.63
CA MET A 1 38.97 4.73 -26.05
C MET A 1 39.69 3.78 -25.10
N ALA A 2 38.99 3.26 -24.10
CA ALA A 2 39.36 2.10 -23.31
C ALA A 2 38.04 1.50 -22.80
N ARG A 3 37.71 0.28 -23.25
CA ARG A 3 36.54 -0.48 -22.81
C ARG A 3 36.88 -1.12 -21.46
N ILE A 4 36.02 -0.91 -20.46
CA ILE A 4 35.96 -1.76 -19.27
C ILE A 4 34.60 -2.46 -19.36
N ASP A 5 34.65 -3.72 -19.78
CA ASP A 5 33.58 -4.70 -19.62
C ASP A 5 33.72 -5.29 -18.22
N GLU A 6 32.80 -4.98 -17.30
CA GLU A 6 32.63 -5.76 -16.09
C GLU A 6 31.17 -6.21 -15.99
N ARG A 7 30.97 -7.49 -16.31
CA ARG A 7 29.75 -8.24 -15.99
C ARG A 7 29.72 -8.46 -14.49
N TRP A 8 28.62 -8.04 -13.88
CA TRP A 8 28.30 -8.35 -12.49
C TRP A 8 27.50 -9.66 -12.45
N ASP A 9 28.07 -10.71 -11.87
CA ASP A 9 27.42 -12.02 -11.64
C ASP A 9 27.28 -12.24 -10.13
N PRO A 10 26.06 -12.29 -9.55
CA PRO A 10 25.88 -12.44 -8.11
C PRO A 10 25.56 -13.89 -7.74
N VAL A 11 26.50 -14.81 -7.96
CA VAL A 11 26.45 -16.15 -7.34
C VAL A 11 27.88 -16.59 -7.02
N GLN A 12 28.41 -16.16 -5.88
CA GLN A 12 29.45 -16.86 -5.08
C GLN A 12 29.90 -15.92 -3.97
N ASP A 13 29.33 -16.05 -2.77
CA ASP A 13 30.11 -16.19 -1.53
C ASP A 13 29.16 -16.42 -0.34
N TYR A 14 28.96 -17.68 0.05
CA TYR A 14 28.39 -18.05 1.35
C TYR A 14 28.98 -19.40 1.75
N GLY A 15 30.22 -19.36 2.23
CA GLY A 15 30.90 -20.48 2.88
C GLY A 15 31.30 -20.11 4.31
N GLN A 16 30.67 -20.78 5.28
CA GLN A 16 31.15 -21.05 6.64
C GLN A 16 31.51 -19.86 7.57
N GLN A 17 30.60 -19.57 8.51
CA GLN A 17 31.00 -19.21 9.87
C GLN A 17 30.23 -20.08 10.87
N LEU A 18 30.96 -21.00 11.50
CA LEU A 18 30.53 -21.80 12.65
C LEU A 18 30.49 -20.89 13.88
N TYR A 19 29.39 -20.95 14.64
CA TYR A 19 29.27 -20.30 15.93
C TYR A 19 30.20 -20.98 16.95
N HIS A 20 31.08 -20.19 17.58
CA HIS A 20 31.79 -20.60 18.80
C HIS A 20 30.80 -20.73 19.97
N LEU A 21 30.68 -21.94 20.52
CA LEU A 21 29.82 -22.32 21.65
C LEU A 21 30.45 -22.01 23.03
N GLU A 22 31.11 -20.85 23.19
CA GLU A 22 31.82 -20.55 24.46
C GLU A 22 31.10 -19.61 25.42
N GLU A 23 29.94 -19.04 25.07
CA GLU A 23 29.23 -18.09 25.95
C GLU A 23 27.86 -18.59 26.40
N LEU A 24 27.84 -19.68 27.16
CA LEU A 24 26.67 -20.07 27.97
C LEU A 24 26.90 -19.79 29.47
N PRO A 25 25.92 -19.20 30.19
CA PRO A 25 26.03 -18.87 31.61
C PRO A 25 26.33 -20.06 32.52
N ALA A 26 27.14 -19.84 33.56
CA ALA A 26 27.64 -20.86 34.49
C ALA A 26 26.54 -21.68 35.23
N THR A 27 25.31 -21.18 35.30
CA THR A 27 24.17 -21.85 35.94
C THR A 27 23.68 -23.09 35.18
N TRP A 28 23.97 -23.19 33.89
CA TRP A 28 23.62 -24.35 33.05
C TRP A 28 24.69 -25.45 33.06
N LYS A 29 25.95 -25.11 33.37
CA LYS A 29 27.06 -26.08 33.48
C LYS A 29 26.96 -26.97 34.75
N GLY A 30 26.18 -26.56 35.75
CA GLY A 30 25.99 -27.30 37.00
C GLY A 30 25.00 -28.47 36.93
N ARG A 31 24.02 -28.46 36.00
CA ARG A 31 22.99 -29.51 35.92
C ARG A 31 23.34 -30.68 34.99
N LEU A 32 24.36 -30.54 34.15
CA LEU A 32 24.83 -31.60 33.25
C LEU A 32 26.01 -32.42 33.80
N ARG A 33 26.55 -32.08 34.99
CA ARG A 33 27.65 -32.82 35.63
C ARG A 33 27.21 -33.82 36.71
N ALA A 34 25.91 -34.00 36.94
CA ALA A 34 25.39 -34.90 37.98
C ALA A 34 25.05 -36.34 37.52
N CYS A 35 25.33 -36.73 36.27
CA CYS A 35 24.97 -38.06 35.74
C CYS A 35 26.15 -38.96 35.35
N CYS A 36 27.40 -38.65 35.73
CA CYS A 36 28.53 -39.54 35.45
C CYS A 36 29.40 -39.74 36.69
N SER A 37 29.02 -40.72 37.52
CA SER A 37 29.89 -41.36 38.52
C SER A 37 30.06 -42.83 38.12
N PRO A 38 31.29 -43.37 38.06
CA PRO A 38 31.56 -44.68 37.48
C PRO A 38 31.44 -45.79 38.53
N ARG A 39 30.23 -46.07 39.02
CA ARG A 39 29.92 -47.32 39.73
C ARG A 39 28.44 -47.69 39.56
N ARG A 40 28.15 -48.42 38.47
CA ARG A 40 27.07 -49.40 38.25
C ARG A 40 26.74 -49.45 36.75
N ALA A 41 27.62 -50.10 36.00
CA ALA A 41 27.32 -50.57 34.66
C ALA A 41 26.77 -52.00 34.77
N ALA A 42 25.44 -52.13 34.84
CA ALA A 42 24.68 -53.31 34.46
C ALA A 42 23.18 -52.98 34.59
N ALA A 43 22.41 -53.26 33.54
CA ALA A 43 20.97 -53.04 33.39
C ALA A 43 20.51 -51.64 32.95
N CYS A 44 20.69 -51.33 31.66
CA CYS A 44 19.63 -50.77 30.81
C CYS A 44 20.09 -50.81 29.34
N GLY A 45 19.50 -51.72 28.58
CA GLY A 45 19.83 -51.97 27.18
C GLY A 45 19.12 -51.01 26.20
N CYS A 46 19.85 -50.67 25.14
CA CYS A 46 19.40 -50.58 23.75
C CYS A 46 18.11 -49.82 23.37
N THR A 47 17.97 -48.55 23.74
CA THR A 47 16.98 -47.65 23.09
C THR A 47 17.53 -46.31 22.59
N ALA A 48 18.69 -45.85 23.10
CA ALA A 48 19.21 -44.53 22.73
C ALA A 48 19.95 -44.47 21.37
N LEU A 49 20.48 -45.59 20.86
CA LEU A 49 21.25 -45.59 19.60
C LEU A 49 20.36 -45.63 18.34
N LEU A 50 19.14 -46.19 18.42
CA LEU A 50 18.19 -46.19 17.29
C LEU A 50 17.56 -44.81 17.06
N ALA A 51 17.35 -44.03 18.13
CA ALA A 51 16.80 -42.68 18.01
C ALA A 51 17.78 -41.70 17.33
N LEU A 52 19.10 -41.85 17.55
CA LEU A 52 20.10 -40.99 16.90
C LEU A 52 20.31 -41.35 15.42
N LEU A 53 20.16 -42.62 15.03
CA LEU A 53 20.24 -43.06 13.63
C LEU A 53 18.98 -42.69 12.82
N LEU A 54 17.80 -42.66 13.45
CA LEU A 54 16.56 -42.20 12.79
C LEU A 54 16.51 -40.68 12.60
N ILE A 55 17.12 -39.90 13.51
CA ILE A 55 17.22 -38.44 13.37
C ILE A 55 18.24 -38.05 12.30
N THR A 56 19.32 -38.83 12.11
CA THR A 56 20.32 -38.55 11.06
C THR A 56 19.88 -38.99 9.66
N PHE A 57 19.09 -40.07 9.53
CA PHE A 57 18.52 -40.47 8.24
C PHE A 57 17.34 -39.60 7.78
N SER A 58 16.62 -38.94 8.69
CA SER A 58 15.51 -38.04 8.34
C SER A 58 15.96 -36.68 7.78
N PHE A 59 17.26 -36.37 7.81
CA PHE A 59 17.82 -35.13 7.26
C PHE A 59 18.54 -35.30 5.90
N HIS A 60 18.54 -36.50 5.30
CA HIS A 60 19.24 -36.76 4.03
C HIS A 60 18.36 -37.21 2.85
N SER A 61 17.03 -37.17 2.98
CA SER A 61 16.11 -37.42 1.87
C SER A 61 15.00 -36.38 1.80
N VAL A 62 15.40 -35.10 1.77
CA VAL A 62 14.56 -34.05 1.16
C VAL A 62 15.28 -33.67 -0.13
N THR A 63 14.95 -34.39 -1.19
CA THR A 63 15.17 -33.90 -2.55
C THR A 63 14.56 -32.52 -2.62
N ARG A 64 15.41 -31.49 -2.73
CA ARG A 64 15.01 -30.13 -3.14
C ARG A 64 14.35 -30.25 -4.51
N THR A 65 13.05 -30.47 -4.53
CA THR A 65 12.20 -29.93 -5.59
C THR A 65 12.34 -28.42 -5.45
N THR A 66 13.31 -27.87 -6.19
CA THR A 66 13.26 -26.46 -6.53
C THR A 66 11.98 -26.31 -7.33
N HIS A 67 10.89 -25.94 -6.66
CA HIS A 67 9.81 -25.26 -7.34
C HIS A 67 10.46 -24.05 -7.99
N LYS A 68 10.77 -24.18 -9.28
CA LYS A 68 10.83 -23.02 -10.16
C LYS A 68 9.49 -22.33 -9.94
N VAL A 69 9.50 -21.29 -9.11
CA VAL A 69 8.47 -20.28 -9.16
C VAL A 69 8.56 -19.79 -10.59
N HIS A 70 7.69 -20.31 -11.44
CA HIS A 70 7.49 -19.73 -12.76
C HIS A 70 7.26 -18.25 -12.47
N GLU A 71 8.11 -17.43 -13.06
CA GLU A 71 7.88 -16.01 -13.16
C GLU A 71 6.61 -15.89 -14.01
N GLU A 72 5.44 -16.02 -13.35
CA GLU A 72 4.16 -15.62 -13.90
C GLU A 72 4.32 -14.12 -14.15
N GLN A 73 4.77 -13.81 -15.36
CA GLN A 73 4.66 -12.50 -15.96
C GLN A 73 3.23 -12.04 -15.68
N GLN A 74 3.07 -10.81 -15.21
CA GLN A 74 1.73 -10.23 -15.13
C GLN A 74 1.06 -10.47 -16.50
N PRO A 75 -0.07 -11.18 -16.57
CA PRO A 75 -0.54 -11.80 -17.82
C PRO A 75 -0.90 -10.85 -18.97
N PHE A 76 -0.66 -9.54 -18.82
CA PHE A 76 -1.34 -8.50 -19.60
C PHE A 76 -0.42 -7.46 -20.22
N ALA A 77 0.81 -7.83 -20.58
CA ALA A 77 1.60 -7.07 -21.55
C ALA A 77 1.08 -7.36 -22.97
N ILE A 78 -0.11 -6.82 -23.32
CA ILE A 78 -0.61 -6.88 -24.70
C ILE A 78 0.14 -5.83 -25.52
N ASN A 79 0.65 -6.26 -26.67
CA ASN A 79 1.03 -5.36 -27.77
C ASN A 79 -0.25 -4.73 -28.34
N VAL A 80 -0.68 -3.58 -27.81
CA VAL A 80 -1.73 -2.79 -28.44
C VAL A 80 -1.09 -2.07 -29.63
N GLU A 81 -1.31 -2.60 -30.84
CA GLU A 81 -1.08 -1.81 -32.06
C GLU A 81 -2.04 -0.62 -32.04
N GLN A 82 -1.47 0.57 -32.22
CA GLN A 82 -2.19 1.83 -32.15
C GLN A 82 -3.33 1.87 -33.18
N THR A 83 -4.56 1.91 -32.71
CA THR A 83 -5.64 2.58 -33.43
C THR A 83 -6.17 3.73 -32.57
N SER A 84 -6.06 4.93 -33.12
CA SER A 84 -6.39 6.25 -32.57
C SER A 84 -5.35 6.88 -31.64
N SER A 85 -4.96 8.10 -32.01
CA SER A 85 -4.03 8.97 -31.31
C SER A 85 -4.50 9.21 -29.88
N VAL A 86 -3.93 8.49 -28.91
CA VAL A 86 -3.89 8.97 -27.53
C VAL A 86 -3.04 10.23 -27.58
N THR A 87 -3.70 11.39 -27.62
CA THR A 87 -3.05 12.69 -27.52
C THR A 87 -2.13 12.62 -26.30
N ALA A 88 -0.81 12.66 -26.53
CA ALA A 88 0.15 12.67 -25.44
C ALA A 88 -0.31 13.74 -24.43
N ILE A 89 -0.41 13.38 -23.15
CA ILE A 89 -0.65 14.37 -22.09
C ILE A 89 0.44 15.43 -22.31
N PRO A 90 0.09 16.68 -22.68
CA PRO A 90 1.09 17.67 -22.99
C PRO A 90 2.04 17.76 -21.80
N ALA A 91 3.34 17.65 -22.03
CA ALA A 91 4.39 17.65 -21.00
C ALA A 91 4.48 18.96 -20.17
N SER A 92 3.48 19.85 -20.29
CA SER A 92 3.55 21.26 -19.93
C SER A 92 2.44 21.75 -18.99
N ARG A 93 1.74 20.89 -18.24
CA ARG A 93 0.94 21.38 -17.10
C ARG A 93 1.73 21.16 -15.82
N GLY A 94 2.13 22.27 -15.19
CA GLY A 94 3.08 22.33 -14.09
C GLY A 94 2.68 21.55 -12.84
N HIS A 95 3.26 21.89 -11.68
CA HIS A 95 3.16 21.14 -10.43
C HIS A 95 1.74 20.83 -9.88
N ASN A 96 0.67 21.32 -10.54
CA ASN A 96 -0.73 21.23 -10.14
C ASN A 96 -1.60 20.54 -11.21
N ALA A 97 -1.12 19.47 -11.85
CA ALA A 97 -2.00 18.66 -12.69
C ALA A 97 -3.12 18.07 -11.82
N SER A 98 -4.38 18.38 -12.16
CA SER A 98 -5.56 17.75 -11.55
C SER A 98 -5.60 16.26 -11.87
N SER A 99 -6.28 15.48 -11.02
CA SER A 99 -6.57 14.07 -11.24
C SER A 99 -7.08 13.78 -12.65
N ASP A 100 -7.89 14.65 -13.26
CA ASP A 100 -8.43 14.48 -14.62
C ASP A 100 -7.36 14.34 -15.71
N ALA A 101 -6.16 14.91 -15.52
CA ALA A 101 -5.05 14.73 -16.46
C ALA A 101 -4.55 13.28 -16.53
N TRP A 102 -4.90 12.47 -15.53
CA TRP A 102 -4.50 11.08 -15.37
C TRP A 102 -5.68 10.11 -15.57
N ARG A 103 -6.85 10.62 -15.98
CA ARG A 103 -8.05 9.79 -16.12
C ARG A 103 -7.79 8.60 -17.06
N PRO A 104 -8.20 7.37 -16.68
CA PRO A 104 -8.04 6.22 -17.55
C PRO A 104 -8.91 6.33 -18.80
N LEU A 105 -8.45 5.70 -19.88
CA LEU A 105 -9.31 5.34 -21.00
C LEU A 105 -10.21 4.18 -20.58
N ILE A 106 -11.51 4.28 -20.83
CA ILE A 106 -12.48 3.25 -20.46
C ILE A 106 -12.89 2.48 -21.71
N LEU A 107 -12.66 1.17 -21.73
CA LEU A 107 -13.10 0.26 -22.77
C LEU A 107 -14.32 -0.52 -22.28
N THR A 108 -15.44 -0.38 -22.99
CA THR A 108 -16.73 -0.99 -22.62
C THR A 108 -17.18 -2.07 -23.59
N ARG A 109 -16.37 -2.36 -24.62
CA ARG A 109 -16.65 -3.37 -25.65
C ARG A 109 -15.42 -4.25 -25.83
N CYS A 110 -15.65 -5.54 -26.05
CA CYS A 110 -14.57 -6.47 -26.38
C CYS A 110 -14.17 -6.23 -27.84
N LEU A 111 -12.92 -5.83 -28.07
CA LEU A 111 -12.38 -5.57 -29.39
C LEU A 111 -11.60 -6.79 -29.90
N PRO A 112 -11.51 -6.99 -31.24
CA PRO A 112 -10.61 -8.01 -31.80
C PRO A 112 -9.17 -7.80 -31.30
N GLY A 113 -8.58 -8.83 -30.70
CA GLY A 113 -7.22 -8.79 -30.15
C GLY A 113 -7.13 -8.44 -28.66
N ASP A 114 -8.25 -8.05 -28.02
CA ASP A 114 -8.30 -7.94 -26.57
C ASP A 114 -8.05 -9.31 -25.91
N HIS A 115 -7.45 -9.30 -24.72
CA HIS A 115 -7.27 -10.52 -23.96
C HIS A 115 -8.63 -11.06 -23.53
N ASN A 116 -8.84 -12.38 -23.59
CA ASN A 116 -10.09 -13.03 -23.15
C ASN A 116 -10.47 -12.83 -21.67
N ARG A 117 -9.62 -12.15 -20.89
CA ARG A 117 -9.85 -11.81 -19.47
C ARG A 117 -10.07 -10.31 -19.27
N SER A 118 -10.02 -9.50 -20.34
CA SER A 118 -10.41 -8.10 -20.29
C SER A 118 -11.88 -8.01 -19.92
N ALA A 119 -12.22 -7.07 -19.04
CA ALA A 119 -13.55 -6.95 -18.45
C ALA A 119 -14.71 -7.02 -19.47
N PRO A 120 -14.70 -6.30 -20.60
CA PRO A 120 -15.81 -6.39 -21.57
C PRO A 120 -15.86 -7.72 -22.33
N CYS A 121 -14.75 -8.46 -22.42
CA CYS A 121 -14.69 -9.79 -23.05
C CYS A 121 -15.18 -10.91 -22.13
N LEU A 122 -15.40 -10.64 -20.85
CA LEU A 122 -15.98 -11.60 -19.91
C LEU A 122 -17.52 -11.63 -19.98
N VAL A 123 -18.14 -10.57 -20.50
CA VAL A 123 -19.60 -10.45 -20.63
C VAL A 123 -20.12 -11.54 -21.57
N GLY A 124 -21.14 -12.28 -21.11
CA GLY A 124 -21.68 -13.43 -21.83
C GLY A 124 -20.92 -14.76 -21.61
N HIS A 125 -19.71 -14.71 -21.05
CA HIS A 125 -18.93 -15.90 -20.67
C HIS A 125 -18.98 -16.21 -19.17
N VAL A 126 -19.19 -15.18 -18.35
CA VAL A 126 -19.30 -15.31 -16.90
C VAL A 126 -20.78 -15.20 -16.49
N PRO A 127 -21.35 -16.19 -15.79
CA PRO A 127 -22.74 -16.14 -15.34
C PRO A 127 -23.05 -14.88 -14.52
N GLY A 128 -24.15 -14.22 -14.85
CA GLY A 128 -24.61 -13.00 -14.18
C GLY A 128 -23.81 -11.74 -14.52
N LEU A 129 -22.67 -11.82 -15.21
CA LEU A 129 -21.91 -10.62 -15.62
C LEU A 129 -22.58 -9.97 -16.83
N VAL A 130 -23.24 -8.83 -16.61
CA VAL A 130 -24.02 -8.12 -17.65
C VAL A 130 -23.27 -6.94 -18.25
N TYR A 131 -22.29 -6.40 -17.55
CA TYR A 131 -21.46 -5.30 -18.04
C TYR A 131 -20.06 -5.39 -17.44
N GLY A 132 -19.05 -5.04 -18.24
CA GLY A 132 -17.67 -4.99 -17.80
C GLY A 132 -16.96 -3.84 -18.51
N GLU A 133 -16.15 -3.10 -17.77
CA GLU A 133 -15.29 -2.07 -18.33
C GLU A 133 -13.84 -2.26 -17.87
N GLU A 134 -12.94 -2.13 -18.85
CA GLU A 134 -11.50 -2.14 -18.64
C GLU A 134 -11.02 -0.69 -18.57
N LEU A 135 -10.27 -0.34 -17.53
CA LEU A 135 -9.69 0.97 -17.33
C LEU A 135 -8.21 0.92 -17.67
N LEU A 136 -7.79 1.60 -18.74
CA LEU A 136 -6.39 1.72 -19.14
C LEU A 136 -5.81 3.01 -18.58
N TYR A 137 -4.97 2.88 -17.56
CA TYR A 137 -4.37 4.01 -16.88
C TYR A 137 -3.14 4.53 -17.65
N PRO A 138 -2.94 5.86 -17.76
CA PRO A 138 -1.75 6.42 -18.38
C PRO A 138 -0.46 5.98 -17.68
N ASP A 139 0.56 5.68 -18.48
CA ASP A 139 1.90 5.39 -17.99
C ASP A 139 2.52 6.63 -17.32
N PHE A 140 3.29 6.38 -16.25
CA PHE A 140 3.95 7.44 -15.52
C PHE A 140 5.29 6.98 -14.95
N ARG A 141 6.10 7.95 -14.56
CA ARG A 141 7.31 7.70 -13.79
C ARG A 141 7.38 8.61 -12.58
N ILE A 142 7.97 8.09 -11.51
CA ILE A 142 8.26 8.84 -10.28
C ILE A 142 9.75 8.86 -10.00
N ARG A 143 10.26 10.01 -9.57
CA ARG A 143 11.67 10.20 -9.22
C ARG A 143 11.96 9.52 -7.89
N LEU A 144 13.10 8.83 -7.79
CA LEU A 144 13.57 8.24 -6.54
C LEU A 144 13.64 9.28 -5.39
N PRO A 145 13.52 8.84 -4.12
CA PRO A 145 13.72 9.72 -2.98
C PRO A 145 15.08 10.42 -3.00
N SER A 146 15.15 11.57 -2.34
CA SER A 146 16.43 12.15 -1.96
C SER A 146 16.96 11.48 -0.68
N PHE A 147 18.27 11.22 -0.65
CA PHE A 147 18.93 10.49 0.42
C PHE A 147 20.08 11.29 1.01
N TYR A 148 20.30 11.14 2.33
CA TYR A 148 21.39 11.82 3.04
C TYR A 148 22.77 11.47 2.49
N ASP A 149 22.99 10.18 2.20
CA ASP A 149 24.23 9.65 1.66
C ASP A 149 23.98 8.36 0.84
N HIS A 150 25.05 7.81 0.28
CA HIS A 150 25.02 6.56 -0.48
C HIS A 150 24.58 5.35 0.37
N GLU A 151 24.84 5.34 1.67
CA GLU A 151 24.48 4.22 2.56
C GLU A 151 22.96 4.18 2.80
N HIS A 152 22.34 5.33 3.02
CA HIS A 152 20.89 5.49 3.11
C HIS A 152 20.22 5.00 1.83
N ARG A 153 20.73 5.44 0.67
CA ARG A 153 20.25 4.99 -0.63
C ARG A 153 20.41 3.48 -0.82
N ALA A 154 21.60 2.93 -0.55
CA ALA A 154 21.86 1.50 -0.68
C ALA A 154 20.95 0.67 0.24
N THR A 155 20.71 1.14 1.46
CA THR A 155 19.80 0.50 2.42
C THR A 155 18.37 0.52 1.91
N TRP A 156 17.88 1.66 1.42
CA TRP A 156 16.55 1.76 0.83
C TRP A 156 16.40 0.90 -0.43
N MET A 157 17.43 0.85 -1.28
CA MET A 157 17.43 -0.01 -2.47
C MET A 157 17.39 -1.50 -2.09
N ARG A 158 18.15 -1.94 -1.07
CA ARG A 158 18.06 -3.31 -0.52
C ARG A 158 16.65 -3.63 -0.02
N CYS A 159 15.99 -2.66 0.62
CA CYS A 159 14.59 -2.79 1.01
C CYS A 159 13.68 -3.04 -0.22
N LEU A 160 13.90 -2.36 -1.33
CA LEU A 160 13.15 -2.65 -2.55
C LEU A 160 13.48 -4.01 -3.20
N GLN A 161 14.69 -4.54 -3.05
CA GLN A 161 15.07 -5.80 -3.72
C GLN A 161 14.57 -7.05 -2.99
N TYR A 162 14.62 -7.04 -1.67
CA TYR A 162 14.35 -8.22 -0.86
C TYR A 162 12.90 -8.72 -1.02
N ASN A 163 11.97 -7.87 -1.43
CA ASN A 163 10.59 -8.26 -1.57
C ASN A 163 10.04 -7.85 -2.94
N ARG A 164 10.40 -8.66 -3.95
CA ARG A 164 10.01 -8.49 -5.36
C ARG A 164 8.49 -8.31 -5.52
N LYS A 165 7.67 -8.88 -4.63
CA LYS A 165 6.20 -8.71 -4.63
C LYS A 165 5.74 -7.26 -4.45
N TRP A 166 6.57 -6.37 -3.89
CA TRP A 166 6.24 -4.94 -3.73
C TRP A 166 6.83 -4.05 -4.82
N ARG A 167 7.62 -4.59 -5.74
CA ARG A 167 8.07 -3.82 -6.90
C ARG A 167 6.91 -3.71 -7.89
N ARG A 168 6.17 -2.61 -7.77
CA ARG A 168 5.05 -2.26 -8.66
C ARG A 168 5.52 -1.61 -9.96
N GLY A 169 6.75 -1.12 -9.99
CA GLY A 169 7.35 -0.45 -11.15
C GLY A 169 8.79 -0.89 -11.43
N LYS A 170 9.26 -0.54 -12.62
CA LYS A 170 10.62 -0.82 -13.10
C LYS A 170 11.56 0.32 -12.75
N ILE A 171 12.59 0.04 -11.98
CA ILE A 171 13.60 1.04 -11.58
C ILE A 171 14.62 1.21 -12.71
N VAL A 172 14.89 2.45 -13.09
CA VAL A 172 15.96 2.83 -14.01
C VAL A 172 16.80 3.91 -13.35
N MET A 173 18.10 3.63 -13.24
CA MET A 173 19.05 4.59 -12.70
C MET A 173 19.53 5.54 -13.80
N GLY A 174 19.72 6.81 -13.45
CA GLY A 174 20.36 7.80 -14.31
C GLY A 174 21.87 7.59 -14.40
N THR A 175 22.53 8.41 -15.23
CA THR A 175 23.99 8.43 -15.38
C THR A 175 24.68 8.91 -14.11
N ASP A 176 24.05 9.85 -13.39
CA ASP A 176 24.36 10.12 -12.00
C ASP A 176 23.63 9.07 -11.15
N GLN A 177 24.37 8.27 -10.40
CA GLN A 177 23.79 7.23 -9.55
C GLN A 177 22.87 7.80 -8.46
N LEU A 178 22.89 9.12 -8.21
CA LEU A 178 21.99 9.80 -7.30
C LEU A 178 20.63 10.15 -7.92
N GLU A 179 20.52 10.15 -9.25
CA GLU A 179 19.26 10.35 -9.97
C GLU A 179 18.70 9.03 -10.47
N GLY A 180 17.41 8.80 -10.28
CA GLY A 180 16.75 7.62 -10.81
C GLY A 180 15.25 7.77 -10.84
N TRP A 181 14.62 6.87 -11.58
CA TRP A 181 13.19 6.86 -11.83
C TRP A 181 12.62 5.46 -11.63
N ILE A 182 11.37 5.38 -11.21
CA ILE A 182 10.57 4.17 -11.24
C ILE A 182 9.45 4.36 -12.24
N TYR A 183 9.38 3.46 -13.21
CA TYR A 183 8.41 3.46 -14.31
C TYR A 183 7.25 2.53 -13.99
N TYR A 184 6.04 3.02 -14.15
CA TYR A 184 4.79 2.29 -13.98
C TYR A 184 4.12 2.23 -15.35
N LEU A 185 4.00 1.00 -15.86
CA LEU A 185 3.68 0.74 -17.26
C LEU A 185 2.48 -0.18 -17.35
N GLY A 186 1.57 0.12 -18.28
CA GLY A 186 0.44 -0.73 -18.64
C GLY A 186 -0.46 -1.06 -17.47
N GLN A 187 -0.62 -0.14 -16.52
CA GLN A 187 -1.53 -0.36 -15.40
C GLN A 187 -2.97 -0.39 -15.90
N ARG A 188 -3.72 -1.37 -15.41
CA ARG A 188 -5.12 -1.58 -15.76
C ARG A 188 -5.97 -1.72 -14.53
N GLY A 189 -7.23 -1.36 -14.66
CA GLY A 189 -8.26 -1.73 -13.71
C GLY A 189 -9.47 -2.35 -14.39
N GLN A 190 -10.31 -2.99 -13.60
CA GLN A 190 -11.55 -3.60 -14.07
C GLN A 190 -12.69 -3.24 -13.14
N ASN A 191 -13.82 -2.83 -13.70
CA ASN A 191 -15.10 -2.81 -13.02
C ASN A 191 -16.01 -3.85 -13.69
N LEU A 192 -16.46 -4.83 -12.92
CA LEU A 192 -17.37 -5.88 -13.37
C LEU A 192 -18.73 -5.65 -12.72
N VAL A 193 -19.80 -5.65 -13.51
CA VAL A 193 -21.16 -5.38 -13.04
C VAL A 193 -22.01 -6.62 -13.29
N TYR A 194 -22.38 -7.26 -12.19
CA TYR A 194 -23.22 -8.43 -12.19
C TYR A 194 -24.69 -8.03 -11.99
N GLU A 195 -25.60 -8.78 -12.56
CA GLU A 195 -27.04 -8.66 -12.36
C GLU A 195 -27.58 -9.92 -11.67
N HIS A 196 -28.44 -9.73 -10.67
CA HIS A 196 -29.13 -10.80 -9.96
C HIS A 196 -28.15 -11.86 -9.44
N VAL A 197 -27.27 -11.44 -8.53
CA VAL A 197 -26.25 -12.31 -7.93
C VAL A 197 -26.31 -12.28 -6.41
N SER A 198 -25.83 -13.35 -5.79
CA SER A 198 -25.53 -13.35 -4.36
C SER A 198 -24.06 -13.10 -4.09
N TYR A 199 -23.76 -12.36 -3.04
CA TYR A 199 -22.43 -12.35 -2.44
C TYR A 199 -22.31 -13.46 -1.38
N VAL A 200 -21.36 -14.39 -1.58
CA VAL A 200 -21.19 -15.59 -0.73
C VAL A 200 -20.00 -15.54 0.24
N GLY A 201 -19.33 -14.39 0.37
CA GLY A 201 -18.19 -14.25 1.30
C GLY A 201 -16.80 -14.21 0.64
N THR A 202 -16.72 -14.28 -0.69
CA THR A 202 -15.45 -14.30 -1.43
C THR A 202 -15.40 -13.13 -2.41
N PRO A 203 -14.33 -12.29 -2.43
CA PRO A 203 -13.17 -12.27 -1.51
C PRO A 203 -13.55 -12.05 -0.04
N VAL A 204 -12.84 -12.70 0.90
CA VAL A 204 -13.04 -12.40 2.33
C VAL A 204 -12.73 -10.93 2.61
N ILE A 205 -13.68 -10.25 3.27
CA ILE A 205 -13.56 -8.82 3.60
C ILE A 205 -12.67 -8.64 4.83
N GLY A 206 -11.80 -7.62 4.82
CA GLY A 206 -11.04 -7.22 6.00
C GLY A 206 -9.80 -8.07 6.30
N VAL A 207 -9.55 -9.15 5.55
CA VAL A 207 -8.46 -10.09 5.86
C VAL A 207 -7.34 -10.02 4.82
N TRP A 208 -6.09 -9.99 5.29
CA TRP A 208 -4.90 -10.09 4.45
C TRP A 208 -4.71 -11.51 3.92
N ARG A 209 -5.03 -11.72 2.64
CA ARG A 209 -4.80 -12.97 1.92
C ARG A 209 -4.28 -12.72 0.50
N ASP A 210 -3.68 -13.75 -0.09
CA ASP A 210 -3.21 -13.72 -1.49
C ASP A 210 -4.36 -13.59 -2.49
N ASP A 211 -5.58 -13.94 -2.09
CA ASP A 211 -6.82 -13.81 -2.85
C ASP A 211 -7.61 -12.54 -2.46
N ALA A 212 -7.24 -11.78 -1.43
CA ALA A 212 -8.00 -10.60 -1.02
C ALA A 212 -8.22 -9.58 -2.16
N CYS A 213 -9.22 -8.71 -2.05
CA CYS A 213 -9.40 -7.64 -3.02
C CYS A 213 -8.13 -6.77 -3.14
N MET A 214 -7.76 -6.37 -4.35
CA MET A 214 -6.50 -5.67 -4.67
C MET A 214 -5.22 -6.46 -4.32
N SER A 215 -5.33 -7.78 -4.18
CA SER A 215 -4.19 -8.71 -4.22
C SER A 215 -3.89 -9.13 -5.67
N TRP A 216 -2.79 -9.86 -5.84
CA TRP A 216 -2.36 -10.36 -7.15
C TRP A 216 -3.29 -11.46 -7.71
N ARG A 217 -4.07 -12.16 -6.88
CA ARG A 217 -5.06 -13.16 -7.31
C ARG A 217 -6.50 -12.63 -7.36
N SER A 218 -6.71 -11.32 -7.22
CA SER A 218 -8.06 -10.73 -7.25
C SER A 218 -8.85 -11.05 -8.53
N HIS A 219 -8.16 -11.38 -9.63
CA HIS A 219 -8.75 -11.82 -10.88
C HIS A 219 -9.45 -13.20 -10.81
N GLU A 220 -9.18 -14.00 -9.79
CA GLU A 220 -9.80 -15.32 -9.62
C GLU A 220 -11.24 -15.24 -9.10
N HIS A 221 -11.67 -14.07 -8.63
CA HIS A 221 -12.98 -13.84 -8.06
C HIS A 221 -14.07 -13.46 -9.05
N VAL A 222 -13.73 -13.42 -10.33
CA VAL A 222 -14.68 -13.14 -11.42
C VAL A 222 -15.86 -14.12 -11.40
N THR A 223 -15.66 -15.34 -10.93
CA THR A 223 -16.73 -16.37 -10.84
C THR A 223 -17.28 -16.54 -9.43
N ALA A 224 -16.94 -15.66 -8.48
CA ALA A 224 -17.32 -15.82 -7.07
C ALA A 224 -18.79 -15.44 -6.77
N PHE A 225 -19.52 -14.92 -7.76
CA PHE A 225 -20.87 -14.39 -7.59
C PHE A 225 -21.89 -15.30 -8.27
N PRO A 226 -22.45 -16.30 -7.56
CA PRO A 226 -23.46 -17.17 -8.14
C PRO A 226 -24.70 -16.34 -8.53
N HIS A 227 -25.19 -16.59 -9.75
CA HIS A 227 -26.44 -16.04 -10.22
C HIS A 227 -27.59 -16.56 -9.36
N THR A 228 -28.48 -15.66 -8.93
CA THR A 228 -29.71 -16.01 -8.22
C THR A 228 -30.84 -16.14 -9.23
N PRO A 229 -31.28 -17.38 -9.55
CA PRO A 229 -32.42 -17.54 -10.45
C PRO A 229 -33.63 -16.82 -9.88
N ARG A 230 -34.40 -16.21 -10.76
CA ARG A 230 -35.69 -15.62 -10.42
C ARG A 230 -36.63 -16.76 -10.03
N SER A 231 -36.74 -17.07 -8.73
CA SER A 231 -37.74 -18.02 -8.23
C SER A 231 -39.04 -17.28 -7.98
N ASP A 232 -40.17 -17.86 -8.37
CA ASP A 232 -41.50 -17.26 -8.12
C ASP A 232 -41.76 -16.95 -6.63
N ASP A 233 -41.07 -17.65 -5.73
CA ASP A 233 -41.24 -17.52 -4.27
C ASP A 233 -40.40 -16.41 -3.61
N ARG A 234 -39.47 -15.77 -4.33
CA ARG A 234 -38.63 -14.70 -3.76
C ARG A 234 -38.56 -13.51 -4.73
N PRO A 235 -39.08 -12.32 -4.35
CA PRO A 235 -38.95 -11.15 -5.19
C PRO A 235 -37.46 -10.85 -5.41
N PRO A 236 -37.06 -10.41 -6.63
CA PRO A 236 -35.69 -10.03 -6.88
C PRO A 236 -35.27 -8.95 -5.87
N SER A 237 -34.05 -9.04 -5.37
CA SER A 237 -33.47 -7.94 -4.59
C SER A 237 -33.52 -6.67 -5.44
N GLU A 238 -33.91 -5.56 -4.83
CA GLU A 238 -33.84 -4.23 -5.45
C GLU A 238 -32.58 -3.48 -5.05
N VAL A 239 -31.68 -4.13 -4.30
CA VAL A 239 -30.47 -3.50 -3.75
C VAL A 239 -29.36 -3.52 -4.79
N ASP A 240 -28.87 -2.33 -5.13
CA ASP A 240 -27.64 -2.14 -5.89
C ASP A 240 -26.47 -1.96 -4.92
N ALA A 241 -25.33 -2.61 -5.18
CA ALA A 241 -24.18 -2.54 -4.29
C ALA A 241 -22.83 -2.46 -5.01
N ILE A 242 -21.87 -1.79 -4.36
CA ILE A 242 -20.46 -1.73 -4.79
C ILE A 242 -19.59 -2.44 -3.76
N PHE A 243 -18.78 -3.38 -4.23
CA PHE A 243 -17.80 -4.05 -3.41
C PHE A 243 -16.57 -3.17 -3.19
N VAL A 244 -16.27 -2.85 -1.94
CA VAL A 244 -15.07 -2.10 -1.53
C VAL A 244 -14.45 -2.69 -0.27
N GLY A 245 -14.56 -4.01 -0.13
CA GLY A 245 -13.94 -4.78 0.93
C GLY A 245 -12.45 -4.98 0.68
N SER A 246 -11.59 -4.35 1.47
CA SER A 246 -10.14 -4.59 1.45
C SER A 246 -9.64 -5.06 2.81
N PRO A 247 -8.43 -5.65 2.89
CA PRO A 247 -7.78 -5.92 4.17
C PRO A 247 -7.71 -4.64 5.03
N ASP A 248 -8.01 -4.75 6.32
CA ASP A 248 -7.97 -3.65 7.30
C ASP A 248 -8.66 -2.35 6.84
N ASN A 249 -9.73 -2.44 6.03
CA ASN A 249 -10.48 -1.27 5.53
C ASN A 249 -11.14 -0.41 6.62
N ASN A 250 -11.18 -0.86 7.87
CA ASN A 250 -11.58 -0.07 9.04
C ASN A 250 -10.43 0.76 9.64
N SER A 251 -9.19 0.59 9.16
CA SER A 251 -8.04 1.41 9.55
C SER A 251 -7.95 2.67 8.68
N PHE A 252 -7.55 3.80 9.29
CA PHE A 252 -7.38 5.06 8.58
C PHE A 252 -6.41 4.97 7.40
N GLN A 253 -5.27 4.30 7.59
CA GLN A 253 -4.26 4.11 6.57
C GLN A 253 -4.79 3.27 5.40
N HIS A 254 -5.36 2.09 5.68
CA HIS A 254 -5.79 1.18 4.61
C HIS A 254 -7.11 1.59 3.95
N PHE A 255 -7.90 2.42 4.62
CA PHE A 255 -8.98 3.11 3.94
C PHE A 255 -8.45 4.01 2.82
N LEU A 256 -7.45 4.86 3.12
CA LEU A 256 -6.88 5.79 2.15
C LEU A 256 -6.09 5.08 1.02
N ASP A 257 -5.36 4.02 1.33
CA ASP A 257 -4.50 3.32 0.36
C ASP A 257 -5.19 2.19 -0.42
N ARG A 258 -6.46 1.87 -0.11
CA ARG A 258 -7.26 0.84 -0.80
C ARG A 258 -8.69 1.28 -1.07
N VAL A 259 -9.51 1.42 -0.03
CA VAL A 259 -10.96 1.67 -0.17
C VAL A 259 -11.23 2.91 -1.01
N ALA A 260 -10.54 4.01 -0.70
CA ALA A 260 -10.64 5.26 -1.44
C ALA A 260 -10.27 5.10 -2.94
N LEU A 261 -9.31 4.22 -3.26
CA LEU A 261 -8.91 3.95 -4.64
C LEU A 261 -10.03 3.21 -5.40
N MET A 262 -10.66 2.20 -4.80
CA MET A 262 -11.79 1.48 -5.41
C MET A 262 -13.01 2.39 -5.60
N LEU A 263 -13.30 3.24 -4.62
CA LEU A 263 -14.35 4.25 -4.72
C LEU A 263 -14.05 5.25 -5.86
N ALA A 264 -12.80 5.69 -5.99
CA ALA A 264 -12.39 6.56 -7.09
C ALA A 264 -12.51 5.87 -8.47
N GLN A 265 -12.16 4.59 -8.57
CA GLN A 265 -12.29 3.80 -9.80
C GLN A 265 -13.76 3.61 -10.24
N THR A 266 -14.68 3.54 -9.28
CA THR A 266 -16.12 3.25 -9.53
C THR A 266 -17.01 4.49 -9.47
N ALA A 267 -16.42 5.68 -9.27
CA ALA A 267 -17.18 6.90 -9.01
C ALA A 267 -18.21 7.23 -10.11
N HIS A 268 -17.87 7.02 -11.39
CA HIS A 268 -18.79 7.28 -12.52
C HIS A 268 -19.95 6.29 -12.60
N LEU A 269 -19.77 5.05 -12.13
CA LEU A 269 -20.83 4.03 -12.09
C LEU A 269 -21.88 4.36 -11.02
N ALA A 270 -21.44 4.95 -9.90
CA ALA A 270 -22.33 5.40 -8.84
C ALA A 270 -23.12 6.67 -9.21
N GLN A 271 -22.48 7.62 -9.91
CA GLN A 271 -23.07 8.94 -10.21
C GLN A 271 -24.06 8.94 -11.38
N GLY A 272 -23.91 8.02 -12.34
CA GLY A 272 -24.66 8.04 -13.61
C GLY A 272 -26.13 7.61 -13.53
N ARG A 273 -26.61 7.09 -12.37
CA ARG A 273 -27.94 6.47 -12.27
C ARG A 273 -29.02 7.30 -11.57
N GLY A 274 -28.71 8.53 -11.16
CA GLY A 274 -29.72 9.44 -10.59
C GLY A 274 -30.31 9.04 -9.23
N GLU A 275 -29.95 7.87 -8.68
CA GLU A 275 -30.41 7.38 -7.38
C GLU A 275 -29.25 7.30 -6.37
N PRO A 276 -29.41 7.87 -5.15
CA PRO A 276 -28.40 7.83 -4.09
C PRO A 276 -28.32 6.49 -3.32
N ASP A 277 -28.96 5.41 -3.81
CA ASP A 277 -29.25 4.22 -2.98
C ASP A 277 -28.23 3.09 -3.06
N TRP A 278 -27.10 3.27 -3.77
CA TRP A 278 -26.02 2.29 -3.78
C TRP A 278 -25.56 1.96 -2.36
N LYS A 279 -25.56 0.68 -2.03
CA LYS A 279 -24.98 0.17 -0.79
C LYS A 279 -23.52 -0.22 -1.02
N TYR A 280 -22.74 -0.29 0.05
CA TYR A 280 -21.32 -0.61 -0.04
C TYR A 280 -21.01 -1.86 0.76
N VAL A 281 -20.37 -2.85 0.12
CA VAL A 281 -19.92 -4.06 0.79
C VAL A 281 -18.49 -3.85 1.29
N ALA A 282 -18.33 -3.65 2.59
CA ALA A 282 -17.06 -3.38 3.28
C ALA A 282 -17.08 -3.93 4.71
N SER A 283 -15.94 -3.90 5.42
CA SER A 283 -15.94 -4.28 6.84
C SER A 283 -16.58 -3.17 7.67
N ARG A 284 -16.90 -3.48 8.92
CA ARG A 284 -17.48 -2.49 9.84
C ARG A 284 -16.54 -1.29 10.00
N ALA A 285 -16.96 -0.12 9.54
CA ALA A 285 -16.48 1.12 10.15
C ALA A 285 -16.95 1.10 11.61
N GLU A 286 -16.02 1.09 12.56
CA GLU A 286 -16.33 0.93 13.99
C GLU A 286 -17.44 1.89 14.47
N ARG A 287 -18.18 1.48 15.52
CA ARG A 287 -19.33 2.22 16.06
C ARG A 287 -18.93 3.67 16.39
N GLY A 288 -19.75 4.62 15.93
CA GLY A 288 -19.81 6.05 16.33
C GLY A 288 -18.49 6.76 16.64
N GLY A 289 -17.97 7.58 15.69
CA GLY A 289 -16.85 8.50 15.94
C GLY A 289 -15.49 8.07 15.37
N SER A 290 -15.42 6.95 14.66
CA SER A 290 -14.18 6.54 13.98
C SER A 290 -13.78 7.52 12.86
N PRO A 291 -12.50 7.91 12.75
CA PRO A 291 -11.96 8.69 11.64
C PRO A 291 -12.33 8.12 10.25
N VAL A 292 -12.46 6.79 10.13
CA VAL A 292 -12.84 6.14 8.87
C VAL A 292 -14.29 6.45 8.49
N ARG A 293 -15.20 6.58 9.46
CA ARG A 293 -16.58 6.99 9.17
C ARG A 293 -16.65 8.39 8.59
N GLU A 294 -15.82 9.32 9.09
CA GLU A 294 -15.76 10.66 8.52
C GLU A 294 -15.16 10.64 7.10
N LEU A 295 -14.15 9.80 6.83
CA LEU A 295 -13.63 9.61 5.48
C LEU A 295 -14.70 9.14 4.50
N TRP A 296 -15.55 8.20 4.91
CA TRP A 296 -16.71 7.78 4.11
C TRP A 296 -17.64 8.95 3.79
N SER A 297 -18.02 9.75 4.80
CA SER A 297 -18.87 10.94 4.63
C SER A 297 -18.26 12.01 3.72
N LEU A 298 -16.92 12.09 3.64
CA LEU A 298 -16.23 13.01 2.76
C LEU A 298 -16.10 12.50 1.32
N LEU A 299 -15.99 11.18 1.10
CA LEU A 299 -15.81 10.57 -0.22
C LEU A 299 -17.11 10.24 -0.94
N VAL A 300 -18.13 9.82 -0.19
CA VAL A 300 -19.39 9.34 -0.73
C VAL A 300 -20.49 10.35 -0.38
N PRO A 301 -20.96 11.16 -1.33
CA PRO A 301 -22.05 12.10 -1.10
C PRO A 301 -23.28 11.38 -0.55
N GLY A 302 -23.90 11.94 0.50
CA GLY A 302 -25.05 11.34 1.14
C GLY A 302 -24.73 10.17 2.07
N PHE A 303 -23.46 9.83 2.30
CA PHE A 303 -23.09 8.79 3.27
C PHE A 303 -23.49 9.19 4.69
N GLY A 304 -24.56 8.57 5.19
CA GLY A 304 -25.18 8.86 6.48
C GLY A 304 -25.50 7.59 7.28
N ALA A 305 -26.37 7.70 8.28
CA ALA A 305 -26.82 6.55 9.08
C ALA A 305 -27.55 5.48 8.23
N ASP A 306 -28.20 5.92 7.14
CA ASP A 306 -29.02 5.08 6.25
C ASP A 306 -28.23 4.47 5.08
N THR A 307 -26.98 4.91 4.89
CA THR A 307 -26.05 4.30 3.94
C THR A 307 -25.45 3.04 4.57
N HIS A 308 -26.10 1.91 4.31
CA HIS A 308 -25.70 0.65 4.90
C HIS A 308 -24.37 0.16 4.30
N LEU A 309 -23.36 0.06 5.16
CA LEU A 309 -22.25 -0.87 4.93
C LEU A 309 -22.83 -2.28 5.10
N LEU A 310 -23.03 -2.97 3.98
CA LEU A 310 -23.54 -4.33 4.00
C LEU A 310 -22.42 -5.24 4.47
N GLN A 311 -22.67 -5.87 5.61
CA GLN A 311 -21.85 -6.96 6.10
C GLN A 311 -22.39 -8.24 5.49
N PRO A 312 -21.58 -8.95 4.69
CA PRO A 312 -21.83 -10.36 4.49
C PRO A 312 -21.78 -11.04 5.85
N GLY A 313 -22.69 -11.97 6.10
CA GLY A 313 -22.54 -12.86 7.24
C GLY A 313 -21.17 -13.47 7.22
N THR A 314 -20.45 -13.29 8.32
CA THR A 314 -19.17 -13.94 8.57
C THR A 314 -19.41 -15.44 8.57
N TRP A 315 -19.33 -16.07 7.40
CA TRP A 315 -19.13 -17.50 7.30
C TRP A 315 -17.79 -17.82 7.96
N GLY A 316 -17.82 -18.67 8.99
CA GLY A 316 -16.63 -19.32 9.56
C GLY A 316 -15.64 -18.42 10.30
N ALA A 317 -15.88 -17.11 10.44
CA ALA A 317 -14.96 -16.27 11.21
C ALA A 317 -14.99 -16.60 12.70
N LYS A 318 -16.01 -17.31 13.21
CA LYS A 318 -16.03 -17.75 14.61
C LYS A 318 -14.88 -18.73 14.89
N GLU A 319 -14.68 -19.77 14.09
CA GLU A 319 -13.58 -20.72 14.31
C GLU A 319 -12.19 -20.08 14.12
N LEU A 320 -12.02 -19.14 13.17
CA LEU A 320 -10.73 -18.47 12.91
C LEU A 320 -10.43 -17.27 13.84
N TYR A 321 -11.45 -16.57 14.36
CA TYR A 321 -11.26 -15.52 15.36
C TYR A 321 -11.05 -16.09 16.76
N GLU A 322 -11.75 -17.16 17.13
CA GLU A 322 -11.64 -17.79 18.46
C GLU A 322 -10.26 -18.44 18.67
N GLU A 323 -9.60 -18.89 17.60
CA GLU A 323 -8.22 -19.41 17.67
C GLU A 323 -7.16 -18.31 17.88
N PHE A 324 -7.45 -17.05 17.51
CA PHE A 324 -6.48 -15.94 17.57
C PHE A 324 -6.75 -14.87 18.64
N MET A 325 -8.00 -14.70 19.08
CA MET A 325 -8.42 -13.61 19.97
C MET A 325 -9.45 -14.16 20.96
N GLY A 326 -8.97 -14.57 22.13
CA GLY A 326 -9.73 -15.34 23.12
C GLY A 326 -11.12 -14.80 23.48
N ASP A 327 -11.98 -15.76 23.82
CA ASP A 327 -13.36 -15.69 24.33
C ASP A 327 -13.87 -14.33 24.81
N GLN A 328 -14.50 -13.58 23.89
CA GLN A 328 -15.51 -12.57 24.24
C GLN A 328 -16.73 -12.74 23.33
N PRO A 329 -17.91 -13.11 23.88
CA PRO A 329 -19.11 -13.29 23.10
C PRO A 329 -19.74 -11.94 22.80
N LEU A 330 -19.44 -11.37 21.62
CA LEU A 330 -20.25 -10.29 21.07
C LEU A 330 -21.50 -10.89 20.44
N GLY A 331 -22.68 -10.50 20.94
CA GLY A 331 -23.96 -10.82 20.32
C GLY A 331 -24.02 -10.29 18.88
N TYR A 332 -23.75 -11.16 17.92
CA TYR A 332 -23.96 -10.95 16.50
C TYR A 332 -25.15 -11.80 16.06
N GLU A 333 -26.21 -11.17 15.56
CA GLU A 333 -27.14 -11.87 14.69
C GLU A 333 -26.35 -12.36 13.47
N ARG A 334 -26.41 -13.67 13.20
CA ARG A 334 -25.82 -14.26 12.00
C ARG A 334 -26.57 -13.70 10.78
N PRO A 335 -25.92 -13.02 9.83
CA PRO A 335 -26.56 -12.78 8.56
C PRO A 335 -26.74 -14.12 7.86
N LYS A 336 -27.96 -14.38 7.41
CA LYS A 336 -28.29 -15.55 6.61
C LYS A 336 -27.46 -15.52 5.30
N PRO A 337 -27.08 -16.67 4.74
CA PRO A 337 -26.45 -16.75 3.43
C PRO A 337 -27.24 -15.98 2.35
N GLY A 338 -26.51 -15.45 1.36
CA GLY A 338 -27.07 -14.88 0.13
C GLY A 338 -27.63 -13.47 0.29
N ALA A 339 -26.73 -12.47 0.47
CA ALA A 339 -27.13 -11.11 0.17
C ALA A 339 -27.29 -11.02 -1.34
N ASP A 340 -28.54 -10.97 -1.78
CA ASP A 340 -28.91 -10.89 -3.19
C ASP A 340 -28.87 -9.43 -3.62
N PHE A 341 -28.38 -9.18 -4.82
CA PHE A 341 -28.24 -7.85 -5.39
C PHE A 341 -28.91 -7.78 -6.75
N ARG A 342 -29.57 -6.65 -7.04
CA ARG A 342 -30.00 -6.34 -8.39
C ARG A 342 -28.79 -6.10 -9.26
N TYR A 343 -27.97 -5.10 -8.92
CA TYR A 343 -26.67 -4.87 -9.53
C TYR A 343 -25.54 -4.93 -8.50
N PHE A 344 -24.46 -5.61 -8.84
CA PHE A 344 -23.27 -5.74 -7.98
C PHE A 344 -22.00 -5.33 -8.73
N VAL A 345 -21.35 -4.26 -8.30
CA VAL A 345 -20.11 -3.75 -8.89
C VAL A 345 -18.90 -4.34 -8.17
N TYR A 346 -17.98 -4.93 -8.91
CA TYR A 346 -16.77 -5.56 -8.41
C TYR A 346 -15.49 -4.91 -9.01
N PRO A 347 -14.80 -4.03 -8.26
CA PRO A 347 -13.65 -3.27 -8.74
C PRO A 347 -12.27 -3.79 -8.27
N CYS A 348 -12.17 -5.05 -7.82
CA CYS A 348 -10.98 -5.50 -7.07
C CYS A 348 -9.66 -5.50 -7.83
N GLN A 349 -9.68 -5.45 -9.16
CA GLN A 349 -8.49 -5.11 -9.93
C GLN A 349 -8.38 -3.58 -10.00
N THR A 350 -8.06 -2.95 -8.87
CA THR A 350 -7.73 -1.52 -8.81
C THR A 350 -6.22 -1.38 -8.56
N PRO A 351 -5.48 -0.64 -9.40
CA PRO A 351 -4.07 -0.37 -9.14
C PRO A 351 -3.84 0.28 -7.78
N LEU A 352 -2.89 -0.26 -6.99
CA LEU A 352 -2.58 0.30 -5.66
C LEU A 352 -1.89 1.66 -5.72
N ILE A 353 -1.21 1.98 -6.84
CA ILE A 353 -0.47 3.22 -7.04
C ILE A 353 -0.70 3.69 -8.46
N HIS A 354 -1.44 4.79 -8.61
CA HIS A 354 -1.58 5.53 -9.85
C HIS A 354 -1.98 6.99 -9.51
N PRO A 355 -1.49 8.01 -10.24
CA PRO A 355 -1.84 9.41 -10.00
C PRO A 355 -3.34 9.69 -9.91
N TYR A 356 -4.14 9.21 -10.86
CA TYR A 356 -5.61 9.38 -10.84
C TYR A 356 -6.24 8.86 -9.55
N LEU A 357 -5.88 7.64 -9.14
CA LEU A 357 -6.49 6.96 -8.02
C LEU A 357 -6.11 7.58 -6.67
N HIS A 358 -4.94 8.21 -6.57
CA HIS A 358 -4.50 8.89 -5.34
C HIS A 358 -4.92 10.37 -5.29
N GLN A 359 -5.03 11.03 -6.44
CA GLN A 359 -5.40 12.44 -6.52
C GLN A 359 -6.92 12.63 -6.46
N LEU A 360 -7.71 11.86 -7.21
CA LEU A 360 -9.17 12.04 -7.26
C LEU A 360 -9.86 11.94 -5.89
N PRO A 361 -9.67 10.87 -5.08
CA PRO A 361 -10.31 10.79 -3.78
C PRO A 361 -9.79 11.87 -2.81
N SER A 362 -8.51 12.25 -2.92
CA SER A 362 -7.94 13.37 -2.17
C SER A 362 -8.65 14.69 -2.51
N GLU A 363 -8.82 15.00 -3.79
CA GLU A 363 -9.52 16.20 -4.27
C GLU A 363 -10.99 16.24 -3.82
N ILE A 364 -11.69 15.09 -3.86
CA ILE A 364 -13.07 14.97 -3.37
C ILE A 364 -13.14 15.29 -1.87
N MET A 365 -12.30 14.65 -1.05
CA MET A 365 -12.30 14.90 0.40
C MET A 365 -11.88 16.32 0.76
N ILE A 366 -10.88 16.87 0.05
CA ILE A 366 -10.42 18.26 0.23
C ILE A 366 -11.56 19.23 -0.03
N ARG A 367 -12.29 19.04 -1.14
CA ARG A 367 -13.46 19.84 -1.48
C ARG A 367 -14.57 19.71 -0.43
N ALA A 368 -14.88 18.48 -0.02
CA ALA A 368 -15.90 18.20 1.00
C ALA A 368 -15.54 18.81 2.37
N ALA A 369 -14.25 18.97 2.68
CA ALA A 369 -13.78 19.65 3.89
C ALA A 369 -13.81 21.19 3.80
N GLY A 370 -14.31 21.76 2.70
CA GLY A 370 -14.40 23.20 2.47
C GLY A 370 -13.10 23.86 2.02
N VAL A 371 -12.17 23.09 1.46
CA VAL A 371 -10.92 23.59 0.88
C VAL A 371 -10.99 23.43 -0.63
N ASP A 372 -10.67 24.48 -1.40
CA ASP A 372 -10.58 24.35 -2.85
C ASP A 372 -9.30 23.58 -3.24
N PRO A 373 -9.39 22.37 -3.83
CA PRO A 373 -8.21 21.62 -4.26
C PRO A 373 -7.44 22.32 -5.39
N ALA A 374 -8.06 23.22 -6.16
CA ALA A 374 -7.38 24.00 -7.20
C ALA A 374 -6.59 25.19 -6.63
N ALA A 375 -6.94 25.67 -5.44
CA ALA A 375 -6.27 26.79 -4.76
C ALA A 375 -4.94 26.37 -4.07
N VAL A 376 -4.03 25.79 -4.86
CA VAL A 376 -2.71 25.37 -4.39
C VAL A 376 -1.82 26.59 -4.17
N LYS A 377 -1.41 26.82 -2.92
CA LYS A 377 -0.46 27.89 -2.60
C LYS A 377 0.95 27.48 -2.98
N PRO A 378 1.77 28.33 -3.61
CA PRO A 378 3.18 28.00 -3.86
C PRO A 378 3.93 27.61 -2.56
N PRO A 379 4.85 26.63 -2.58
CA PRO A 379 5.58 26.21 -1.38
C PRO A 379 6.33 27.35 -0.66
N ARG A 380 6.73 28.41 -1.36
CA ARG A 380 7.42 29.58 -0.79
C ARG A 380 6.53 30.44 0.12
N GLU A 381 5.22 30.44 -0.11
CA GLU A 381 4.23 31.19 0.67
C GLU A 381 3.80 30.44 1.94
N ARG A 382 3.94 29.12 1.95
CA ARG A 382 3.66 28.28 3.11
C ARG A 382 4.78 28.44 4.14
N LYS A 383 4.45 28.55 5.43
CA LYS A 383 5.44 28.80 6.50
C LYS A 383 5.49 27.73 7.57
N VAL A 384 4.64 26.71 7.50
CA VAL A 384 4.57 25.68 8.54
C VAL A 384 5.37 24.46 8.13
N VAL A 385 6.30 24.07 8.99
CA VAL A 385 6.94 22.75 8.96
C VAL A 385 6.26 21.92 10.04
N ALA A 386 5.58 20.86 9.64
CA ALA A 386 4.92 19.95 10.57
C ALA A 386 5.85 18.81 10.95
N PHE A 387 5.85 18.45 12.23
CA PHE A 387 6.52 17.26 12.74
C PHE A 387 5.47 16.30 13.29
N PHE A 388 5.29 15.16 12.65
CA PHE A 388 4.38 14.11 13.07
C PHE A 388 5.05 13.35 14.20
N VAL A 389 4.73 13.75 15.43
CA VAL A 389 5.31 13.20 16.65
C VAL A 389 4.70 11.84 16.95
N ARG A 390 5.49 10.92 17.50
CA ARG A 390 5.00 9.58 17.86
C ARG A 390 4.61 9.52 19.33
N GLU A 391 3.34 9.22 19.57
CA GLU A 391 2.86 8.77 20.88
C GLU A 391 2.25 7.37 20.74
N GLY A 392 2.58 6.46 21.66
CA GLY A 392 2.12 5.08 21.62
C GLY A 392 3.12 4.10 20.99
N SER A 393 2.65 3.23 20.10
CA SER A 393 3.42 2.07 19.62
C SER A 393 4.53 2.43 18.61
N ARG A 394 5.59 1.62 18.63
CA ARG A 394 6.82 1.75 17.83
C ARG A 394 7.53 3.08 18.06
N ARG A 395 7.90 3.35 19.32
CA ARG A 395 8.42 4.65 19.78
C ARG A 395 9.68 5.10 19.05
N TRP A 396 9.92 6.41 18.99
CA TRP A 396 11.20 6.99 18.60
C TRP A 396 11.87 7.63 19.81
N HIS A 397 12.83 6.92 20.41
CA HIS A 397 13.35 7.22 21.74
C HIS A 397 14.09 8.56 21.85
N ASN A 398 14.74 9.02 20.77
CA ASN A 398 15.42 10.31 20.74
C ASN A 398 14.71 11.35 19.86
N GLU A 399 13.40 11.19 19.61
CA GLU A 399 12.59 12.10 18.77
C GLU A 399 12.69 13.56 19.22
N ALA A 400 12.59 13.81 20.53
CA ALA A 400 12.66 15.16 21.09
C ALA A 400 13.97 15.89 20.74
N GLN A 401 15.09 15.16 20.65
CA GLN A 401 16.38 15.72 20.25
C GLN A 401 16.36 16.16 18.79
N CYS A 402 15.74 15.36 17.92
CA CYS A 402 15.65 15.67 16.48
C CYS A 402 14.65 16.78 16.20
N VAL A 403 13.52 16.83 16.93
CA VAL A 403 12.58 17.98 16.92
C VAL A 403 13.32 19.27 17.33
N ALA A 404 14.12 19.24 18.40
CA ALA A 404 14.90 20.39 18.82
C ALA A 404 15.96 20.81 17.77
N ALA A 405 16.61 19.84 17.13
CA ALA A 405 17.58 20.10 16.05
C ALA A 405 16.92 20.76 14.83
N VAL A 406 15.73 20.31 14.42
CA VAL A 406 14.94 20.93 13.34
C VAL A 406 14.51 22.34 13.74
N ARG A 407 14.02 22.55 14.96
CA ARG A 407 13.65 23.88 15.46
C ARG A 407 14.82 24.86 15.42
N SER A 408 16.01 24.40 15.83
CA SER A 408 17.25 25.19 15.77
C SER A 408 17.62 25.55 14.32
N LEU A 409 17.47 24.62 13.38
CA LEU A 409 17.69 24.87 11.95
C LEU A 409 16.75 25.98 11.42
N LEU A 410 15.44 25.90 11.69
CA LEU A 410 14.49 26.91 11.21
C LEU A 410 14.78 28.30 11.79
N ARG A 411 15.12 28.39 13.09
CA ARG A 411 15.52 29.66 13.72
C ARG A 411 16.75 30.28 13.04
N ARG A 412 17.74 29.47 12.65
CA ARG A 412 18.93 29.96 11.94
C ARG A 412 18.62 30.43 10.52
N ARG A 413 17.68 29.79 9.83
CA ARG A 413 17.28 30.18 8.47
C ARG A 413 16.65 31.58 8.42
N ARG A 414 15.93 32.00 9.47
CA ARG A 414 15.29 33.33 9.59
C ARG A 414 14.36 33.68 8.41
N ARG A 415 13.60 32.69 7.89
CA ARG A 415 12.65 32.89 6.76
C ARG A 415 11.18 32.92 7.19
N GLY A 416 10.92 33.06 8.50
CA GLY A 416 9.59 33.05 9.09
C GLY A 416 8.93 31.68 9.16
N GLU A 417 9.68 30.59 8.97
CA GLU A 417 9.14 29.24 9.11
C GLU A 417 8.94 28.87 10.60
N VAL A 418 7.85 28.17 10.90
CA VAL A 418 7.52 27.68 12.25
C VAL A 418 7.47 26.16 12.28
N LEU A 419 7.99 25.56 13.35
CA LEU A 419 7.88 24.13 13.60
C LEU A 419 6.65 23.85 14.45
N GLU A 420 5.71 23.10 13.91
CA GLU A 420 4.49 22.68 14.58
C GLU A 420 4.52 21.17 14.83
N ALA A 421 4.21 20.73 16.05
CA ALA A 421 4.05 19.31 16.34
C ALA A 421 2.60 18.92 16.00
N PHE A 422 2.44 18.00 15.06
CA PHE A 422 1.13 17.47 14.68
C PHE A 422 0.80 16.23 15.49
N ARG A 423 -0.38 16.24 16.11
CA ARG A 423 -0.97 15.15 16.89
C ARG A 423 -2.38 14.93 16.38
N ALA A 424 -2.71 13.70 16.01
CA ALA A 424 -4.03 13.39 15.46
C ALA A 424 -5.14 13.58 16.51
N GLU A 425 -4.80 13.42 17.78
CA GLU A 425 -5.69 13.57 18.93
C GLU A 425 -6.09 15.03 19.18
N ASN A 426 -5.27 15.98 18.71
CA ASN A 426 -5.52 17.41 18.90
C ASN A 426 -6.49 18.00 17.87
N VAL A 427 -6.95 17.19 16.90
CA VAL A 427 -7.83 17.64 15.83
C VAL A 427 -9.17 16.94 15.97
N THR A 428 -10.24 17.73 15.96
CA THR A 428 -11.59 17.24 16.31
C THR A 428 -12.28 16.45 15.20
N SER A 429 -11.75 16.49 13.97
CA SER A 429 -12.35 15.86 12.80
C SER A 429 -11.32 15.74 11.65
N ILE A 430 -11.51 14.79 10.73
CA ILE A 430 -10.79 14.66 9.47
C ILE A 430 -10.90 15.91 8.60
N ALA A 431 -12.06 16.55 8.51
CA ALA A 431 -12.18 17.82 7.80
C ALA A 431 -11.27 18.90 8.43
N ALA A 432 -11.11 18.91 9.75
CA ALA A 432 -10.15 19.78 10.42
C ALA A 432 -8.68 19.37 10.13
N VAL A 433 -8.37 18.07 10.09
CA VAL A 433 -7.07 17.56 9.65
C VAL A 433 -6.75 18.04 8.23
N ILE A 434 -7.68 17.90 7.29
CA ILE A 434 -7.51 18.32 5.89
C ILE A 434 -7.18 19.82 5.79
N ARG A 435 -7.97 20.67 6.45
CA ARG A 435 -7.71 22.13 6.51
C ARG A 435 -6.33 22.43 7.09
N HIS A 436 -5.92 21.64 8.07
CA HIS A 436 -4.63 21.79 8.72
C HIS A 436 -3.45 21.31 7.86
N MET A 437 -3.62 20.25 7.07
CA MET A 437 -2.61 19.73 6.13
C MET A 437 -2.38 20.69 4.96
N ALA A 438 -3.42 21.41 4.51
CA ALA A 438 -3.34 22.31 3.35
C ALA A 438 -2.35 23.48 3.50
N ARG A 439 -1.96 23.86 4.72
CA ARG A 439 -1.04 24.99 5.01
C ARG A 439 0.43 24.59 5.14
N TYR A 440 0.74 23.30 5.10
CA TYR A 440 2.09 22.82 5.36
C TYR A 440 3.02 23.02 4.16
N LYS A 441 4.23 23.51 4.44
CA LYS A 441 5.34 23.59 3.49
C LYS A 441 6.09 22.27 3.42
N LEU A 442 6.30 21.65 4.59
CA LEU A 442 7.06 20.42 4.75
C LEU A 442 6.47 19.61 5.91
N VAL A 443 6.44 18.29 5.76
CA VAL A 443 6.13 17.35 6.85
C VAL A 443 7.35 16.47 7.16
N VAL A 444 7.62 16.24 8.43
CA VAL A 444 8.65 15.32 8.93
C VAL A 444 7.97 14.31 9.82
N GLY A 445 8.29 13.02 9.69
CA GLY A 445 7.76 12.03 10.62
C GLY A 445 8.36 10.65 10.40
N ALA A 446 8.31 9.83 11.43
CA ALA A 446 8.63 8.42 11.28
C ALA A 446 7.51 7.66 10.56
N HIS A 447 7.87 6.61 9.84
CA HIS A 447 6.92 5.72 9.19
C HIS A 447 5.85 5.22 10.17
N GLY A 448 4.58 5.39 9.83
CA GLY A 448 3.44 5.01 10.66
C GLY A 448 2.14 5.64 10.17
N GLY A 449 1.03 5.40 10.89
CA GLY A 449 -0.31 5.83 10.47
C GLY A 449 -0.47 7.35 10.30
N ALA A 450 0.25 8.16 11.07
CA ALA A 450 0.23 9.62 10.90
C ALA A 450 0.69 10.06 9.50
N MET A 451 1.59 9.30 8.87
CA MET A 451 2.07 9.59 7.51
C MET A 451 1.00 9.35 6.45
N ALA A 452 -0.10 8.62 6.74
CA ALA A 452 -1.22 8.51 5.81
C ALA A 452 -1.91 9.87 5.55
N ASN A 453 -1.76 10.84 6.45
CA ASN A 453 -2.22 12.22 6.24
C ASN A 453 -1.52 12.94 5.08
N ILE A 454 -0.43 12.38 4.51
CA ILE A 454 0.12 12.94 3.29
C ILE A 454 -0.95 13.05 2.20
N ALA A 455 -1.95 12.17 2.19
CA ALA A 455 -3.11 12.16 1.29
C ALA A 455 -3.92 13.47 1.29
N PHE A 456 -3.68 14.41 2.19
CA PHE A 456 -4.36 15.71 2.25
C PHE A 456 -3.42 16.91 2.04
N LEU A 457 -2.12 16.66 1.85
CA LEU A 457 -1.16 17.72 1.56
C LEU A 457 -1.35 18.28 0.16
N GLN A 458 -1.15 19.58 -0.01
CA GLN A 458 -1.13 20.22 -1.32
C GLN A 458 0.12 19.78 -2.13
N PRO A 459 0.03 19.71 -3.47
CA PRO A 459 1.16 19.46 -4.35
C PRO A 459 2.37 20.36 -4.02
N GLY A 460 3.58 19.83 -4.14
CA GLY A 460 4.82 20.54 -3.80
C GLY A 460 5.13 20.64 -2.30
N THR A 461 4.28 20.13 -1.40
CA THR A 461 4.68 19.93 0.01
C THR A 461 5.78 18.88 0.07
N ALA A 462 6.90 19.20 0.73
CA ALA A 462 7.99 18.25 0.93
C ALA A 462 7.65 17.25 2.05
N VAL A 463 8.07 16.00 1.88
CA VAL A 463 7.89 14.91 2.86
C VAL A 463 9.24 14.36 3.24
N VAL A 464 9.56 14.38 4.53
CA VAL A 464 10.74 13.73 5.11
C VAL A 464 10.26 12.56 5.95
N GLU A 465 10.46 11.34 5.46
CA GLU A 465 10.14 10.13 6.19
C GLU A 465 11.38 9.57 6.90
N ILE A 466 11.23 9.23 8.18
CA ILE A 466 12.18 8.39 8.90
C ILE A 466 11.70 6.94 8.78
N CYS A 467 12.40 6.17 7.95
CA CYS A 467 12.08 4.79 7.59
C CYS A 467 12.80 3.82 8.54
N PRO A 468 12.13 3.20 9.54
CA PRO A 468 12.74 2.16 10.37
C PRO A 468 13.05 0.92 9.51
N VAL A 469 14.30 0.47 9.51
CA VAL A 469 14.78 -0.65 8.70
C VAL A 469 15.17 -1.81 9.58
N ARG A 470 14.53 -2.95 9.34
CA ARG A 470 15.01 -4.23 9.87
C ARG A 470 15.84 -4.94 8.81
N ARG A 471 16.88 -5.67 9.24
CA ARG A 471 17.78 -6.43 8.34
C ARG A 471 17.04 -7.40 7.39
N TYR A 472 15.84 -7.87 7.73
CA TYR A 472 15.11 -8.90 6.97
C TYR A 472 13.61 -8.63 6.76
N THR A 473 13.07 -7.49 7.18
CA THR A 473 11.69 -7.11 6.87
C THR A 473 11.63 -5.60 6.61
N ASN A 474 11.06 -5.19 5.48
CA ASN A 474 11.31 -3.86 4.94
C ASN A 474 10.04 -3.14 4.46
N ARG A 475 8.94 -3.33 5.18
CA ARG A 475 7.64 -2.73 4.83
C ARG A 475 7.64 -1.18 4.85
N ALA A 476 8.68 -0.55 5.39
CA ALA A 476 8.59 0.80 5.97
C ALA A 476 9.12 1.97 5.11
N GLY A 477 9.28 1.85 3.79
CA GLY A 477 9.87 2.97 3.02
C GLY A 477 9.40 3.20 1.58
N VAL A 478 8.47 2.38 1.08
CA VAL A 478 8.06 2.44 -0.34
C VAL A 478 6.66 3.01 -0.49
N MET A 479 5.73 2.57 0.37
CA MET A 479 4.32 2.90 0.26
C MET A 479 4.04 4.42 0.34
N TYR A 480 4.57 5.10 1.37
CA TYR A 480 4.36 6.54 1.49
C TYR A 480 5.17 7.34 0.47
N TYR A 481 6.33 6.84 0.05
CA TYR A 481 7.07 7.41 -1.06
C TYR A 481 6.24 7.38 -2.37
N GLU A 482 5.70 6.22 -2.74
CA GLU A 482 4.89 6.09 -3.96
C GLU A 482 3.64 6.98 -3.88
N ALA A 483 2.91 6.94 -2.75
CA ALA A 483 1.72 7.75 -2.53
C ALA A 483 2.03 9.27 -2.53
N ALA A 484 3.17 9.68 -1.97
CA ALA A 484 3.65 11.06 -2.03
C ALA A 484 3.97 11.46 -3.48
N ALA A 485 4.75 10.64 -4.17
CA ALA A 485 5.24 10.94 -5.51
C ALA A 485 4.10 11.06 -6.52
N VAL A 486 3.12 10.15 -6.52
CA VAL A 486 1.96 10.23 -7.44
C VAL A 486 1.01 11.39 -7.13
N ARG A 487 1.20 12.08 -6.00
CA ARG A 487 0.53 13.35 -5.65
C ARG A 487 1.46 14.56 -5.77
N ASN A 488 2.58 14.39 -6.45
CA ASN A 488 3.61 15.39 -6.69
C ASN A 488 4.15 16.03 -5.40
N LEU A 489 4.41 15.19 -4.39
CA LEU A 489 5.03 15.57 -3.13
C LEU A 489 6.51 15.15 -3.12
N PRO A 490 7.47 16.09 -3.17
CA PRO A 490 8.89 15.80 -3.10
C PRO A 490 9.27 15.04 -1.82
N TYR A 491 10.11 14.02 -1.96
CA TYR A 491 10.30 13.01 -0.92
C TYR A 491 11.76 12.79 -0.53
N TRP A 492 12.01 12.74 0.77
CA TRP A 492 13.30 12.40 1.37
C TRP A 492 13.13 11.19 2.28
N ALA A 493 14.01 10.20 2.10
CA ALA A 493 14.03 9.00 2.92
C ALA A 493 15.25 9.02 3.85
N VAL A 494 15.00 8.98 5.16
CA VAL A 494 16.01 8.87 6.21
C VAL A 494 15.92 7.48 6.82
N MET A 495 16.96 6.67 6.67
CA MET A 495 16.95 5.27 7.07
C MET A 495 17.37 5.17 8.54
N ALA A 496 16.46 4.66 9.38
CA ALA A 496 16.75 4.35 10.77
C ALA A 496 17.08 2.87 10.91
N THR A 497 18.36 2.55 11.09
CA THR A 497 18.84 1.15 11.14
C THR A 497 18.95 0.60 12.56
N ASN A 498 18.94 1.46 13.58
CA ASN A 498 18.93 1.05 14.98
C ASN A 498 17.49 0.94 15.50
N THR A 499 16.85 -0.18 15.16
CA THR A 499 15.43 -0.42 15.45
C THR A 499 15.17 -1.78 16.11
N THR A 500 14.10 -1.87 16.89
CA THR A 500 13.61 -3.14 17.46
C THR A 500 12.87 -4.00 16.41
N ALA A 501 12.48 -5.21 16.80
CA ALA A 501 11.66 -6.10 15.97
C ALA A 501 10.28 -5.49 15.61
N ASP A 502 9.74 -4.66 16.50
CA ASP A 502 8.45 -3.96 16.35
C ASP A 502 8.59 -2.58 15.69
N PHE A 503 9.76 -2.29 15.11
CA PHE A 503 10.10 -1.03 14.45
C PHE A 503 10.13 0.19 15.39
N GLU A 504 10.40 0.00 16.70
CA GLU A 504 10.77 1.14 17.55
C GLU A 504 12.14 1.65 17.10
N ILE A 505 12.33 2.96 17.00
CA ILE A 505 13.60 3.60 16.68
C ILE A 505 14.33 3.90 17.99
N LEU A 506 15.31 3.06 18.32
CA LEU A 506 16.09 3.16 19.55
C LEU A 506 16.99 4.41 19.53
N HIS A 507 17.59 4.70 18.37
CA HIS A 507 18.36 5.91 18.17
C HIS A 507 18.45 6.26 16.68
N GLN A 508 18.09 7.49 16.33
CA GLN A 508 18.34 8.06 15.00
C GLN A 508 19.22 9.29 15.14
N PRO A 509 20.44 9.31 14.56
CA PRO A 509 21.22 10.52 14.49
C PRO A 509 20.41 11.65 13.85
N CYS A 510 20.34 12.80 14.52
CA CYS A 510 19.55 13.93 14.02
C CYS A 510 20.20 14.65 12.84
N THR A 511 21.46 14.32 12.50
CA THR A 511 22.18 14.90 11.37
C THR A 511 21.50 14.59 10.03
N PRO A 512 21.22 13.32 9.67
CA PRO A 512 20.40 12.98 8.49
C PRO A 512 19.03 13.68 8.45
N VAL A 513 18.33 13.73 9.58
CA VAL A 513 16.99 14.37 9.67
C VAL A 513 17.10 15.87 9.40
N LYS A 514 18.04 16.56 10.06
CA LYS A 514 18.30 17.99 9.87
C LYS A 514 18.76 18.30 8.45
N TRP A 515 19.59 17.43 7.85
CA TRP A 515 20.00 17.56 6.46
C TRP A 515 18.81 17.48 5.52
N ALA A 516 17.94 16.48 5.68
CA ALA A 516 16.79 16.27 4.80
C ALA A 516 15.83 17.46 4.85
N VAL A 517 15.56 17.98 6.06
CA VAL A 517 14.73 19.19 6.22
C VAL A 517 15.39 20.40 5.56
N ARG A 518 16.71 20.59 5.74
CA ARG A 518 17.43 21.72 5.13
C ARG A 518 17.37 21.64 3.60
N ASP A 519 17.77 20.50 3.04
CA ASP A 519 17.84 20.28 1.59
C ASP A 519 16.45 20.42 0.95
N ALA A 520 15.41 19.86 1.58
CA ALA A 520 14.03 20.03 1.12
C ALA A 520 13.59 21.50 1.07
N LEU A 521 13.83 22.27 2.12
CA LEU A 521 13.47 23.69 2.17
C LEU A 521 14.27 24.53 1.17
N GLU A 522 15.57 24.24 1.01
CA GLU A 522 16.45 24.92 0.06
C GLU A 522 16.02 24.66 -1.39
N ARG A 523 15.74 23.40 -1.74
CA ARG A 523 15.25 23.08 -3.09
C ARG A 523 13.86 23.63 -3.36
N GLN A 524 12.96 23.61 -2.38
CA GLN A 524 11.65 24.28 -2.52
C GLN A 524 11.81 25.79 -2.77
N ASP A 525 12.75 26.43 -2.06
CA ASP A 525 13.07 27.83 -2.27
C ASP A 525 13.71 28.06 -3.65
N ALA A 526 14.47 27.10 -4.20
CA ALA A 526 15.05 27.19 -5.55
C ALA A 526 14.05 26.89 -6.68
N GLY A 527 12.94 26.22 -6.39
CA GLY A 527 11.99 25.71 -7.38
C GLY A 527 12.28 24.25 -7.70
N LEU A 528 11.61 23.35 -6.96
CA LEU A 528 11.82 21.91 -7.13
C LEU A 528 11.37 21.44 -8.51
N ALA A 529 12.12 20.52 -9.09
CA ALA A 529 11.68 19.77 -10.26
C ALA A 529 10.44 18.91 -9.91
N PRO A 530 9.56 18.63 -10.88
CA PRO A 530 8.47 17.68 -10.70
C PRO A 530 8.98 16.30 -10.25
N VAL A 531 8.22 15.65 -9.37
CA VAL A 531 8.51 14.30 -8.88
C VAL A 531 7.79 13.25 -9.70
N LEU A 532 6.65 13.65 -10.28
CA LEU A 532 5.78 12.87 -11.14
C LEU A 532 5.81 13.44 -12.55
N GLU A 533 6.01 12.57 -13.53
CA GLU A 533 5.98 12.95 -14.93
C GLU A 533 5.11 11.97 -15.72
N PRO A 534 4.24 12.48 -16.63
CA PRO A 534 3.62 11.60 -17.60
C PRO A 534 4.71 11.00 -18.47
N PHE A 535 4.55 9.74 -18.82
CA PHE A 535 5.51 9.04 -19.65
C PHE A 535 4.76 8.38 -20.79
N SER A 536 4.85 8.93 -21.99
CA SER A 536 4.40 8.23 -23.19
C SER A 536 5.54 7.35 -23.68
N GLN A 537 5.42 6.03 -23.54
CA GLN A 537 6.20 5.15 -24.41
C GLN A 537 5.69 5.36 -25.83
N GLY A 538 6.42 6.12 -26.64
CA GLY A 538 6.50 5.77 -28.05
C GLY A 538 6.89 4.30 -28.08
N VAL A 539 6.00 3.47 -28.59
CA VAL A 539 6.05 2.01 -28.58
C VAL A 539 7.47 1.53 -28.90
N THR A 540 8.19 0.98 -27.90
CA THR A 540 9.31 0.00 -28.01
C THR A 540 10.27 0.10 -26.80
N PHE A 541 9.92 -0.56 -25.69
CA PHE A 541 10.97 -1.32 -25.00
C PHE A 541 11.17 -2.59 -25.79
N ASN A 542 12.07 -2.55 -26.78
CA ASN A 542 12.60 -3.76 -27.37
C ASN A 542 13.21 -4.59 -26.24
N ARG A 543 12.55 -5.68 -25.86
CA ARG A 543 13.13 -6.73 -25.02
C ARG A 543 14.29 -7.32 -25.83
N ARG A 544 15.50 -6.88 -25.53
CA ARG A 544 16.69 -7.71 -25.77
C ARG A 544 16.94 -8.56 -24.54
#